data_AF-A0A2A4L4Z2-F1
#
_entry.id   AF-A0A2A4L4Z2-F1
#
_cell.length_a   1.000
_cell.length_b   1.000
_cell.length_c   1.000
_cell.angle_alpha   90.00
_cell.angle_beta   90.00
_cell.angle_gamma   90.00
#
_symmetry.space_group_name_H-M   'P 1'
#
loop_
_entity.id
_entity.type
_entity.pdbx_description
1 polymer ?
#
loop_
_entity_poly.entity_id
_entity_poly.type
_entity_poly.pdbx_seq_one_letter_code
_entity_poly.pdbx_strand_id
1 'polypeptide(L)'
;MLMMLVCMCFNLIGAKPISAIPQQDIAVEKTIDNNTTHSISKNHTNAVIIIAAIVYIVIAIVLVVYGIKGRIVVYRNLLDVSLCVALFAALPIVWIIFLTMFFLQVERSITLITLGIMVFIWMSVLSYIAYITLKDNRYNPLLVILILPLKIILGLWFGLSLFGAIKKGEGKTVAERKEDKQNSLVHFAISSTLIYNLIKDKPFKNSSK
;
A
#
# COMPACT_ATOMS: atom_id res chain seq x y z
N MET A 1 14.55 -5.86 7.66
CA MET A 1 13.41 -6.57 7.02
C MET A 1 12.89 -5.93 5.74
N LEU A 2 13.05 -4.63 5.49
CA LEU A 2 12.66 -4.00 4.21
C LEU A 2 13.60 -4.37 3.03
N MET A 3 14.82 -4.81 3.32
CA MET A 3 15.85 -5.10 2.33
C MET A 3 15.65 -6.45 1.59
N MET A 4 14.86 -7.38 2.13
CA MET A 4 14.57 -8.66 1.48
C MET A 4 13.51 -8.56 0.37
N LEU A 5 12.63 -7.54 0.42
CA LEU A 5 11.59 -7.37 -0.61
C LEU A 5 12.17 -6.82 -1.93
N VAL A 6 13.30 -6.12 -1.87
CA VAL A 6 13.98 -5.55 -3.05
C VAL A 6 14.83 -6.61 -3.78
N CYS A 7 15.37 -7.60 -3.07
CA CYS A 7 16.18 -8.65 -3.69
C CYS A 7 15.38 -9.65 -4.55
N MET A 8 14.07 -9.81 -4.31
CA MET A 8 13.26 -10.73 -5.13
C MET A 8 12.92 -10.18 -6.52
N CYS A 9 13.07 -8.87 -6.76
CA CYS A 9 12.77 -8.27 -8.07
C CYS A 9 13.94 -8.32 -9.07
N PHE A 10 15.15 -8.73 -8.67
CA PHE A 10 16.36 -8.66 -9.52
C PHE A 10 16.91 -10.02 -10.01
N ASN A 11 16.43 -11.16 -9.53
CA ASN A 11 16.98 -12.48 -9.91
C ASN A 11 16.43 -13.07 -11.21
N LEU A 12 15.69 -12.29 -12.02
CA LEU A 12 15.06 -12.80 -13.24
C LEU A 12 15.80 -12.43 -14.54
N ILE A 13 17.11 -12.19 -14.50
CA ILE A 13 17.91 -11.95 -15.71
C ILE A 13 19.28 -12.61 -15.56
N GLY A 14 19.46 -13.77 -16.19
CA GLY A 14 20.78 -14.27 -16.58
C GLY A 14 21.25 -15.55 -15.89
N ALA A 15 20.92 -16.70 -16.47
CA ALA A 15 21.80 -17.87 -16.48
C ALA A 15 21.37 -18.90 -17.55
N LYS A 16 22.11 -18.96 -18.65
CA LYS A 16 22.33 -20.18 -19.48
C LYS A 16 23.81 -20.14 -19.86
N PRO A 17 24.57 -21.25 -19.74
CA PRO A 17 24.65 -22.19 -20.87
C PRO A 17 24.90 -23.70 -20.56
N ILE A 18 24.48 -24.55 -21.52
CA ILE A 18 25.08 -25.79 -22.11
C ILE A 18 25.40 -27.00 -21.20
N SER A 19 24.82 -28.21 -21.40
CA SER A 19 25.31 -29.28 -22.32
C SER A 19 24.35 -30.50 -22.36
N ALA A 20 24.57 -31.38 -23.35
CA ALA A 20 23.61 -32.30 -23.99
C ALA A 20 23.63 -33.79 -23.54
N ILE A 21 22.66 -34.57 -24.10
CA ILE A 21 22.46 -36.05 -24.19
C ILE A 21 21.30 -36.60 -23.30
N PRO A 22 20.45 -37.56 -23.75
CA PRO A 22 19.64 -37.69 -24.98
C PRO A 22 18.15 -37.36 -24.73
N GLN A 23 17.42 -36.94 -25.75
CA GLN A 23 16.33 -35.96 -25.63
C GLN A 23 15.01 -36.46 -26.23
N GLN A 24 14.39 -37.50 -25.66
CA GLN A 24 12.97 -37.77 -25.99
C GLN A 24 12.15 -38.38 -24.85
N ASP A 25 12.66 -39.41 -24.16
CA ASP A 25 11.84 -40.07 -23.11
C ASP A 25 11.88 -39.34 -21.76
N ILE A 26 13.01 -38.73 -21.40
CA ILE A 26 13.13 -37.90 -20.17
C ILE A 26 12.38 -36.56 -20.33
N ALA A 27 12.16 -36.10 -21.56
CA ALA A 27 11.49 -34.84 -21.83
C ALA A 27 9.99 -34.94 -21.51
N VAL A 28 9.33 -36.06 -21.78
CA VAL A 28 7.88 -36.19 -21.53
C VAL A 28 7.58 -36.27 -20.03
N GLU A 29 8.33 -37.09 -19.28
CA GLU A 29 8.17 -37.21 -17.83
C GLU A 29 8.50 -35.89 -17.10
N LYS A 30 9.62 -35.24 -17.46
CA LYS A 30 9.93 -33.90 -16.91
C LYS A 30 8.92 -32.83 -17.30
N THR A 31 8.29 -32.90 -18.48
CA THR A 31 7.31 -31.86 -18.89
C THR A 31 5.98 -32.03 -18.16
N ILE A 32 5.56 -33.28 -17.88
CA ILE A 32 4.37 -33.57 -17.08
C ILE A 32 4.60 -33.20 -15.62
N ASP A 33 5.75 -33.57 -15.04
CA ASP A 33 6.10 -33.20 -13.67
C ASP A 33 6.25 -31.69 -13.51
N ASN A 34 6.85 -31.00 -14.48
CA ASN A 34 7.04 -29.56 -14.40
C ASN A 34 5.71 -28.79 -14.54
N ASN A 35 4.79 -29.21 -15.42
CA ASN A 35 3.45 -28.58 -15.52
C ASN A 35 2.56 -28.85 -14.29
N THR A 36 2.63 -30.05 -13.73
CA THR A 36 1.84 -30.44 -12.55
C THR A 36 2.38 -29.75 -11.29
N THR A 37 3.71 -29.70 -11.14
CA THR A 37 4.36 -29.00 -10.02
C THR A 37 4.14 -27.48 -10.08
N HIS A 38 4.16 -26.87 -11.28
CA HIS A 38 3.93 -25.43 -11.43
C HIS A 38 2.47 -25.02 -11.17
N SER A 39 1.50 -25.88 -11.47
CA SER A 39 0.07 -25.63 -11.22
C SER A 39 -0.31 -25.87 -9.75
N ILE A 40 0.24 -26.91 -9.10
CA ILE A 40 0.07 -27.16 -7.66
C ILE A 40 0.76 -26.06 -6.84
N SER A 41 1.98 -25.66 -7.22
CA SER A 41 2.72 -24.57 -6.58
C SER A 41 1.99 -23.22 -6.71
N LYS A 42 1.45 -22.87 -7.89
CA LYS A 42 0.62 -21.67 -8.05
C LYS A 42 -0.63 -21.70 -7.18
N ASN A 43 -1.31 -22.84 -7.10
CA ASN A 43 -2.52 -22.98 -6.27
C ASN A 43 -2.21 -22.86 -4.77
N HIS A 44 -1.10 -23.42 -4.29
CA HIS A 44 -0.65 -23.24 -2.91
C HIS A 44 -0.22 -21.80 -2.61
N THR A 45 0.51 -21.15 -3.53
CA THR A 45 0.92 -19.74 -3.34
C THR A 45 -0.29 -18.83 -3.26
N ASN A 46 -1.28 -19.03 -4.12
CA ASN A 46 -2.54 -18.28 -4.10
C ASN A 46 -3.34 -18.55 -2.81
N ALA A 47 -3.41 -19.80 -2.36
CA ALA A 47 -4.10 -20.16 -1.11
C ALA A 47 -3.45 -19.49 0.12
N VAL A 48 -2.12 -19.47 0.20
CA VAL A 48 -1.39 -18.81 1.30
C VAL A 48 -1.62 -17.30 1.31
N ILE A 49 -1.62 -16.65 0.13
CA ILE A 49 -1.90 -15.22 0.01
C ILE A 49 -3.33 -14.91 0.47
N ILE A 50 -4.31 -15.72 0.06
CA ILE A 50 -5.72 -15.55 0.45
C ILE A 50 -5.89 -15.70 1.96
N ILE A 51 -5.29 -16.74 2.56
CA ILE A 51 -5.35 -16.97 4.02
C ILE A 51 -4.72 -15.79 4.76
N ALA A 52 -3.54 -15.33 4.33
CA ALA A 52 -2.87 -14.18 4.92
C ALA A 52 -3.73 -12.90 4.82
N ALA A 53 -4.39 -12.69 3.68
CA ALA A 53 -5.30 -11.56 3.49
C ALA A 53 -6.50 -11.62 4.44
N ILE A 54 -7.13 -12.79 4.60
CA ILE A 54 -8.26 -12.97 5.52
C ILE A 54 -7.83 -12.69 6.96
N VAL A 55 -6.69 -13.25 7.40
CA VAL A 55 -6.14 -13.01 8.74
C VAL A 55 -5.88 -11.53 8.96
N TYR A 56 -5.30 -10.84 7.97
CA TYR A 56 -5.06 -9.40 8.05
C TYR A 56 -6.36 -8.60 8.17
N ILE A 57 -7.40 -8.95 7.41
CA ILE A 57 -8.71 -8.29 7.49
C ILE A 57 -9.32 -8.43 8.88
N VAL A 58 -9.25 -9.62 9.49
CA VAL A 58 -9.75 -9.85 10.85
C VAL A 58 -8.99 -8.97 11.86
N ILE A 59 -7.67 -8.92 11.77
CA ILE A 59 -6.83 -8.06 12.63
C ILE A 59 -7.20 -6.58 12.42
N ALA A 60 -7.38 -6.15 11.18
CA ALA A 60 -7.75 -4.78 10.85
C ALA A 60 -9.09 -4.39 11.48
N ILE A 61 -10.11 -5.26 11.41
CA ILE A 61 -11.41 -5.03 12.04
C ILE A 61 -11.26 -4.89 13.56
N VAL A 62 -10.51 -5.78 14.21
CA VAL A 62 -10.25 -5.72 15.66
C VAL A 62 -9.60 -4.39 16.04
N LEU A 63 -8.56 -3.98 15.31
CA LEU A 63 -7.87 -2.71 15.55
C LEU A 63 -8.80 -1.51 15.35
N VAL A 64 -9.64 -1.51 14.30
CA VAL A 64 -10.65 -0.46 14.07
C VAL A 64 -11.61 -0.39 15.26
N VAL A 65 -12.13 -1.52 15.73
CA VAL A 65 -13.03 -1.56 16.90
C VAL A 65 -12.33 -1.05 18.16
N TYR A 66 -11.07 -1.41 18.39
CA TYR A 66 -10.27 -0.90 19.51
C TYR A 66 -10.01 0.60 19.39
N GLY A 67 -9.82 1.10 18.17
CA GLY A 67 -9.65 2.53 17.88
C GLY A 67 -10.92 3.32 18.17
N ILE A 68 -12.08 2.82 17.71
CA ILE A 68 -13.39 3.44 17.99
C ILE A 68 -13.68 3.48 19.50
N LYS A 69 -13.30 2.43 20.25
CA LYS A 69 -13.42 2.37 21.72
C LYS A 69 -12.41 3.27 22.46
N GLY A 70 -11.50 3.94 21.75
CA GLY A 70 -10.46 4.79 22.34
C GLY A 70 -9.37 4.03 23.10
N ARG A 71 -9.27 2.70 22.93
CA ARG A 71 -8.23 1.88 23.57
C ARG A 71 -6.87 2.01 22.87
N ILE A 72 -6.90 2.34 21.58
CA ILE A 72 -5.71 2.63 20.77
C ILE A 72 -5.92 3.93 20.01
N VAL A 73 -4.84 4.62 19.70
CA VAL A 73 -4.88 5.85 18.89
C VAL A 73 -4.38 5.50 17.50
N VAL A 74 -5.27 5.53 16.51
CA VAL A 74 -4.94 5.27 15.10
C VAL A 74 -4.51 6.56 14.41
N TYR A 75 -5.36 7.60 14.49
CA TYR A 75 -5.04 8.94 14.01
C TYR A 75 -5.15 9.94 15.15
N ARG A 76 -4.12 10.79 15.29
CA ARG A 76 -4.19 11.87 16.27
C ARG A 76 -5.14 12.97 15.79
N ASN A 77 -4.94 13.44 14.57
CA ASN A 77 -5.66 14.56 13.95
C ASN A 77 -5.77 14.37 12.43
N LEU A 78 -6.45 15.30 11.74
CA LEU A 78 -6.55 15.30 10.28
C LEU A 78 -5.18 15.45 9.57
N LEU A 79 -4.21 16.11 10.20
CA LEU A 79 -2.86 16.23 9.65
C LEU A 79 -2.18 14.87 9.51
N ASP A 80 -2.35 13.99 10.49
CA ASP A 80 -1.84 12.62 10.49
C ASP A 80 -2.41 11.81 9.31
N VAL A 81 -3.71 11.96 9.03
CA VAL A 81 -4.36 11.37 7.85
C VAL A 81 -3.78 11.95 6.56
N SER A 82 -3.65 13.28 6.49
CA SER A 82 -3.13 13.97 5.31
C SER A 82 -1.69 13.58 5.00
N LEU A 83 -0.86 13.33 6.01
CA LEU A 83 0.50 12.84 5.85
C LEU A 83 0.52 11.43 5.26
N CYS A 84 -0.36 10.54 5.72
CA CYS A 84 -0.49 9.19 5.14
C CYS A 84 -0.93 9.25 3.67
N VAL A 85 -1.91 10.11 3.34
CA VAL A 85 -2.36 10.32 1.95
C VAL A 85 -1.24 10.92 1.09
N ALA A 86 -0.59 11.98 1.58
CA ALA A 86 0.50 12.64 0.86
C ALA A 86 1.65 11.68 0.59
N LEU A 87 1.99 10.84 1.57
CA LEU A 87 3.09 9.88 1.47
C LEU A 87 2.84 8.82 0.40
N PHE A 88 1.66 8.21 0.37
CA PHE A 88 1.40 7.04 -0.47
C PHE A 88 0.61 7.32 -1.75
N ALA A 89 -0.10 8.45 -1.84
CA ALA A 89 -0.82 8.84 -3.05
C ALA A 89 -0.12 9.98 -3.79
N ALA A 90 0.20 11.09 -3.11
CA ALA A 90 0.72 12.29 -3.78
C ALA A 90 2.20 12.14 -4.20
N LEU A 91 3.06 11.65 -3.30
CA LEU A 91 4.49 11.54 -3.54
C LEU A 91 4.85 10.65 -4.74
N PRO A 92 4.24 9.46 -4.91
CA PRO A 92 4.46 8.64 -6.10
C PRO A 92 3.97 9.31 -7.40
N ILE A 93 2.86 10.05 -7.36
CA ILE A 93 2.35 10.78 -8.52
C ILE A 93 3.30 11.91 -8.91
N VAL A 94 3.74 12.72 -7.94
CA VAL A 94 4.74 13.79 -8.16
C VAL A 94 6.03 13.21 -8.73
N TRP A 95 6.45 12.05 -8.23
CA TRP A 95 7.61 11.33 -8.75
C TRP A 95 7.42 10.89 -10.20
N ILE A 96 6.29 10.28 -10.55
CA ILE A 96 5.99 9.88 -11.94
C ILE A 96 5.99 11.11 -12.85
N ILE A 97 5.38 12.22 -12.43
CA ILE A 97 5.38 13.47 -13.21
C ILE A 97 6.81 13.96 -13.42
N PHE A 98 7.62 14.00 -12.36
CA PHE A 98 9.02 14.40 -12.44
C PHE A 98 9.81 13.49 -13.39
N LEU A 99 9.65 12.17 -13.27
CA LEU A 99 10.24 11.22 -14.20
C LEU A 99 9.81 11.51 -15.64
N THR A 100 8.51 11.64 -15.92
CA THR A 100 8.03 11.88 -17.28
C THR A 100 8.51 13.19 -17.90
N MET A 101 8.73 14.23 -17.10
CA MET A 101 9.25 15.52 -17.60
C MET A 101 10.76 15.50 -17.83
N PHE A 102 11.52 14.77 -17.02
CA PHE A 102 12.99 14.84 -17.04
C PHE A 102 13.67 13.62 -17.68
N PHE A 103 13.03 12.44 -17.78
CA PHE A 103 13.64 11.25 -18.39
C PHE A 103 13.97 11.40 -19.88
N LEU A 104 13.37 12.36 -20.56
CA LEU A 104 13.65 12.61 -21.99
C LEU A 104 14.95 13.38 -22.22
N GLN A 105 15.56 14.00 -21.18
CA GLN A 105 16.70 14.92 -21.36
C GLN A 105 17.78 14.87 -20.27
N VAL A 106 17.59 14.12 -19.17
CA VAL A 106 18.47 14.19 -17.99
C VAL A 106 19.43 13.01 -17.90
N GLU A 107 20.69 13.28 -17.54
CA GLU A 107 21.73 12.28 -17.30
C GLU A 107 21.33 11.29 -16.19
N ARG A 108 21.73 10.02 -16.37
CA ARG A 108 21.47 8.91 -15.43
C ARG A 108 21.91 9.23 -13.99
N SER A 109 22.98 10.00 -13.83
CA SER A 109 23.54 10.41 -12.54
C SER A 109 22.59 11.32 -11.75
N ILE A 110 21.94 12.28 -12.41
CA ILE A 110 21.02 13.22 -11.78
C ILE A 110 19.74 12.49 -11.34
N THR A 111 19.24 11.59 -12.18
CA THR A 111 18.08 10.74 -11.87
C THR A 111 18.28 9.92 -10.60
N LEU A 112 19.47 9.31 -10.42
CA LEU A 112 19.79 8.54 -9.23
C LEU A 112 19.86 9.40 -7.96
N ILE A 113 20.41 10.61 -8.06
CA ILE A 113 20.46 11.57 -6.94
C ILE A 113 19.03 11.98 -6.55
N THR A 114 18.17 12.32 -7.50
CA THR A 114 16.79 12.68 -7.21
C THR A 114 16.02 11.52 -6.60
N LEU A 115 16.22 10.29 -7.08
CA LEU A 115 15.62 9.09 -6.49
C LEU A 115 16.09 8.90 -5.04
N GLY A 116 17.37 9.11 -4.75
CA GLY A 116 17.91 9.05 -3.40
C GLY A 116 17.25 10.07 -2.46
N ILE A 117 17.08 11.32 -2.91
CA ILE A 117 16.42 12.38 -2.14
C ILE A 117 14.94 12.03 -1.88
N MET A 118 14.22 11.53 -2.89
CA MET A 118 12.82 11.14 -2.73
C MET A 118 12.65 9.98 -1.76
N VAL A 119 13.47 8.94 -1.88
CA VAL A 119 13.47 7.81 -0.93
C VAL A 119 13.80 8.29 0.48
N PHE A 120 14.75 9.22 0.63
CA PHE A 120 15.08 9.81 1.93
C PHE A 120 13.87 10.54 2.53
N ILE A 121 13.21 11.42 1.78
CA ILE A 121 11.98 12.11 2.21
C ILE A 121 10.91 11.08 2.60
N TRP A 122 10.75 10.02 1.80
CA TRP A 122 9.78 8.95 2.05
C TRP A 122 10.04 8.25 3.38
N MET A 123 11.29 7.86 3.63
CA MET A 123 11.71 7.20 4.85
C MET A 123 11.63 8.14 6.07
N SER A 124 11.94 9.43 5.91
CA SER A 124 11.82 10.44 6.98
C SER A 124 10.37 10.62 7.42
N VAL A 125 9.44 10.78 6.47
CA VAL A 125 8.02 10.94 6.79
C VAL A 125 7.44 9.65 7.35
N LEU A 126 7.80 8.48 6.81
CA LEU A 126 7.38 7.19 7.36
C LEU A 126 7.88 7.00 8.81
N SER A 127 9.13 7.36 9.07
CA SER A 127 9.73 7.31 10.40
C SER A 127 9.06 8.28 11.37
N TYR A 128 8.69 9.47 10.90
CA TYR A 128 7.91 10.44 11.68
C TYR A 128 6.53 9.90 12.06
N ILE A 129 5.79 9.33 11.11
CA ILE A 129 4.49 8.70 11.36
C ILE A 129 4.64 7.55 12.36
N ALA A 130 5.66 6.71 12.21
CA ALA A 130 5.93 5.61 13.14
C ALA A 130 6.26 6.11 14.55
N TYR A 131 7.11 7.13 14.67
CA TYR A 131 7.48 7.75 15.93
C TYR A 131 6.27 8.33 16.66
N ILE A 132 5.41 9.09 15.95
CA ILE A 132 4.18 9.65 16.54
C ILE A 132 3.23 8.54 16.96
N THR A 133 3.05 7.50 16.14
CA THR A 133 2.17 6.36 16.45
C THR A 133 2.67 5.59 17.67
N LEU A 134 3.98 5.43 17.83
CA LEU A 134 4.59 4.85 19.03
C LEU A 134 4.39 5.75 20.25
N LYS A 135 4.58 7.06 20.09
CA LYS A 135 4.38 8.05 21.16
C LYS A 135 2.94 8.08 21.67
N ASP A 136 1.97 7.82 20.80
CA ASP A 136 0.55 7.76 21.13
C ASP A 136 0.09 6.44 21.75
N ASN A 137 0.81 5.34 21.49
CA ASN A 137 0.47 3.99 21.95
C ASN A 137 1.56 3.37 22.84
N ARG A 138 2.28 4.19 23.64
CA ARG A 138 3.46 3.76 24.43
C ARG A 138 3.22 2.57 25.34
N TYR A 139 1.99 2.40 25.82
CA TYR A 139 1.62 1.31 26.73
C TYR A 139 1.66 -0.07 26.04
N ASN A 140 1.59 -0.14 24.71
CA ASN A 140 1.59 -1.39 23.95
C ASN A 140 2.39 -1.24 22.64
N PRO A 141 3.74 -1.31 22.68
CA PRO A 141 4.59 -1.10 21.50
C PRO A 141 4.39 -2.17 20.42
N LEU A 142 4.01 -3.40 20.79
CA LEU A 142 3.72 -4.48 19.83
C LEU A 142 2.49 -4.15 18.95
N LEU A 143 1.50 -3.44 19.49
CA LEU A 143 0.33 -3.01 18.72
C LEU A 143 0.70 -1.98 17.65
N VAL A 144 1.79 -1.21 17.83
CA VAL A 144 2.22 -0.20 16.87
C VAL A 144 2.58 -0.82 15.52
N ILE A 145 3.21 -2.01 15.53
CA ILE A 145 3.57 -2.75 14.31
C ILE A 145 2.31 -3.11 13.50
N LEU A 146 1.19 -3.35 14.18
CA LEU A 146 -0.09 -3.68 13.55
C LEU A 146 -0.90 -2.43 13.17
N ILE A 147 -0.82 -1.36 13.96
CA ILE A 147 -1.52 -0.09 13.72
C ILE A 147 -0.92 0.65 12.53
N LEU A 148 0.40 0.66 12.38
CA LEU A 148 1.09 1.39 11.31
C LEU A 148 0.60 1.00 9.89
N PRO A 149 0.60 -0.29 9.49
CA PRO A 149 0.09 -0.69 8.18
C PRO A 149 -1.40 -0.40 8.04
N LEU A 150 -2.20 -0.59 9.09
CA LEU A 150 -3.63 -0.25 9.05
C LEU A 150 -3.86 1.24 8.77
N LYS A 151 -3.11 2.10 9.46
CA LYS A 151 -3.13 3.55 9.30
C LYS A 151 -2.77 3.95 7.88
N ILE A 152 -1.74 3.34 7.31
CA ILE A 152 -1.33 3.59 5.92
C ILE A 152 -2.44 3.18 4.94
N ILE A 153 -3.00 1.97 5.10
CA ILE A 153 -4.02 1.45 4.19
C ILE A 153 -5.31 2.26 4.27
N LEU A 154 -5.78 2.59 5.47
CA LEU A 154 -6.99 3.40 5.65
C LEU A 154 -6.81 4.81 5.08
N GLY A 155 -5.64 5.42 5.30
CA GLY A 155 -5.31 6.73 4.74
C GLY A 155 -5.28 6.69 3.22
N LEU A 156 -4.63 5.69 2.64
CA LEU A 156 -4.58 5.49 1.19
C LEU A 156 -5.98 5.26 0.60
N TRP A 157 -6.79 4.42 1.23
CA TRP A 157 -8.16 4.15 0.78
C TRP A 157 -9.02 5.42 0.79
N PHE A 158 -8.90 6.25 1.82
CA PHE A 158 -9.56 7.56 1.89
C PHE A 158 -9.07 8.51 0.80
N GLY A 159 -7.75 8.62 0.61
CA GLY A 159 -7.15 9.49 -0.41
C GLY A 159 -7.56 9.09 -1.82
N LEU A 160 -7.55 7.79 -2.13
CA LEU A 160 -7.99 7.25 -3.42
C LEU A 160 -9.49 7.47 -3.66
N SER A 161 -10.33 7.29 -2.63
CA SER A 161 -11.77 7.53 -2.72
C SER A 161 -12.09 9.02 -2.94
N LEU A 162 -11.34 9.91 -2.30
CA LEU A 162 -11.43 11.35 -2.52
C LEU A 162 -10.98 11.72 -3.94
N PHE A 163 -9.85 11.18 -4.38
CA PHE A 163 -9.33 11.43 -5.73
C PHE A 163 -10.28 10.91 -6.81
N GLY A 164 -10.86 9.72 -6.64
CA GLY A 164 -11.85 9.16 -7.56
C GLY A 164 -13.15 9.97 -7.63
N ALA A 165 -13.59 10.56 -6.52
CA ALA A 165 -14.75 11.44 -6.49
C ALA A 165 -14.50 12.77 -7.24
N ILE A 166 -13.27 13.30 -7.17
CA ILE A 166 -12.89 14.58 -7.77
C ILE A 166 -12.49 14.42 -9.25
N LYS A 167 -11.87 13.28 -9.63
CA LYS A 167 -11.30 13.08 -10.96
C LYS A 167 -12.38 13.17 -12.05
N LYS A 168 -12.07 13.90 -13.12
CA LYS A 168 -12.83 13.84 -14.37
C LYS A 168 -12.35 12.59 -15.13
N GLY A 169 -13.24 11.63 -15.35
CA GLY A 169 -12.93 10.44 -16.15
C GLY A 169 -12.73 10.86 -17.61
N GLU A 170 -11.48 10.96 -18.07
CA GLU A 170 -11.16 11.15 -19.48
C GLU A 170 -11.28 9.81 -20.20
N GLY A 171 -11.84 9.81 -21.41
CA GLY A 171 -11.99 8.60 -22.25
C GLY A 171 -13.16 7.66 -21.93
N LYS A 172 -13.95 7.91 -20.86
CA LYS A 172 -15.13 7.10 -20.49
C LYS A 172 -16.44 7.69 -21.02
N THR A 173 -17.49 6.88 -21.19
CA THR A 173 -18.84 7.41 -21.52
C THR A 173 -19.45 8.20 -20.34
N VAL A 174 -20.47 9.02 -20.59
CA VAL A 174 -21.11 9.85 -19.54
C VAL A 174 -21.72 8.98 -18.43
N ALA A 175 -22.27 7.81 -18.78
CA ALA A 175 -22.86 6.86 -17.84
C ALA A 175 -21.80 6.23 -16.92
N GLU A 176 -20.71 5.71 -17.48
CA GLU A 176 -19.61 5.12 -16.72
C GLU A 176 -18.95 6.14 -15.78
N ARG A 177 -18.78 7.39 -16.24
CA ARG A 177 -18.26 8.47 -15.37
C ARG A 177 -19.17 8.75 -14.18
N LYS A 178 -20.49 8.56 -14.34
CA LYS A 178 -21.47 8.82 -13.28
C LYS A 178 -21.47 7.69 -12.26
N GLU A 179 -21.41 6.45 -12.73
CA GLU A 179 -21.31 5.25 -11.88
C GLU A 179 -20.01 5.23 -11.08
N ASP A 180 -18.86 5.47 -11.72
CA ASP A 180 -17.56 5.54 -11.05
C ASP A 180 -17.54 6.62 -9.95
N LYS A 181 -18.09 7.80 -10.26
CA LYS A 181 -18.19 8.90 -9.29
C LYS A 181 -19.10 8.55 -8.13
N GLN A 182 -20.25 7.92 -8.39
CA GLN A 182 -21.16 7.49 -7.35
C GLN A 182 -20.51 6.45 -6.43
N ASN A 183 -19.85 5.45 -7.01
CA ASN A 183 -19.13 4.44 -6.25
C ASN A 183 -18.01 5.07 -5.38
N SER A 184 -17.23 5.97 -5.97
CA SER A 184 -16.16 6.67 -5.24
C SER A 184 -16.70 7.58 -4.13
N LEU A 185 -17.85 8.22 -4.34
CA LEU A 185 -18.54 9.02 -3.32
C LEU A 185 -19.04 8.17 -2.17
N VAL A 186 -19.60 6.98 -2.45
CA VAL A 186 -20.03 6.03 -1.41
C VAL A 186 -18.83 5.58 -0.59
N HIS A 187 -17.74 5.18 -1.24
CA HIS A 187 -16.51 4.82 -0.55
C HIS A 187 -15.92 5.99 0.25
N PHE A 188 -16.01 7.21 -0.25
CA PHE A 188 -15.59 8.41 0.46
C PHE A 188 -16.46 8.68 1.70
N ALA A 189 -17.79 8.54 1.60
CA ALA A 189 -18.70 8.70 2.74
C ALA A 189 -18.42 7.67 3.85
N ILE A 190 -18.17 6.41 3.48
CA ILE A 190 -17.84 5.35 4.44
C ILE A 190 -16.47 5.60 5.07
N SER A 191 -15.44 5.86 4.25
CA SER A 191 -14.07 6.06 4.74
C SER A 191 -13.93 7.34 5.57
N SER A 192 -14.60 8.43 5.20
CA SER A 192 -14.62 9.67 6.00
C SER A 192 -15.24 9.46 7.38
N THR A 193 -16.38 8.76 7.45
CA THR A 193 -17.05 8.44 8.73
C THR A 193 -16.16 7.57 9.61
N LEU A 194 -15.50 6.57 9.01
CA LEU A 194 -14.58 5.68 9.70
C LEU A 194 -13.36 6.44 10.25
N ILE A 195 -12.72 7.25 9.40
CA ILE A 195 -11.54 8.05 9.80
C ILE A 195 -11.91 9.05 10.87
N TYR A 196 -13.04 9.75 10.74
CA TYR A 196 -13.51 10.69 11.76
C TYR A 196 -13.71 10.01 13.13
N ASN A 197 -14.21 8.78 13.15
CA ASN A 197 -14.34 8.01 14.39
C ASN A 197 -13.01 7.54 14.96
N LEU A 198 -11.99 7.35 14.11
CA LEU A 198 -10.64 6.95 14.51
C LEU A 198 -9.71 8.11 14.87
N ILE A 199 -10.14 9.36 14.61
CA ILE A 199 -9.43 10.58 15.04
C ILE A 199 -9.68 10.83 16.53
N LYS A 200 -8.59 10.94 17.29
CA LYS A 200 -8.61 11.27 18.71
C LYS A 200 -9.01 12.72 18.96
N ASP A 201 -8.32 13.66 18.31
CA ASP A 201 -8.49 15.09 18.52
C ASP A 201 -9.58 15.61 17.57
N LYS A 202 -10.84 15.38 17.95
CA LYS A 202 -11.99 15.81 17.15
C LYS A 202 -12.13 17.34 17.26
N PRO A 203 -12.13 18.09 16.15
CA PRO A 203 -12.15 19.56 16.17
C PRO A 203 -13.42 20.16 16.80
N PHE A 204 -14.49 19.36 16.99
CA PHE A 204 -15.77 19.81 17.51
C PHE A 204 -16.08 19.30 18.94
N LYS A 205 -15.14 18.64 19.62
CA LYS A 205 -15.34 18.20 21.01
C LYS A 205 -14.92 19.28 22.02
N ASN A 206 -15.37 20.52 21.80
CA ASN A 206 -15.32 21.61 22.78
C ASN A 206 -16.70 22.27 22.86
N SER A 207 -17.60 21.67 23.63
CA SER A 207 -18.59 22.40 24.42
C SER A 207 -19.11 21.47 25.51
N SER A 208 -19.16 22.00 26.74
CA SER A 208 -19.55 21.33 27.99
C SER A 208 -18.50 20.43 28.64
N LYS A 209 -17.56 21.07 29.34
CA LYS A 209 -17.46 20.95 30.81
C LYS A 209 -16.83 22.21 31.37
#